data_AF-A0A1L3ZX12-F1
#
_entry.id   AF-A0A1L3ZX12-F1
#
_cell.length_a   1.000
_cell.length_b   1.000
_cell.length_c   1.000
_cell.angle_alpha   90.00
_cell.angle_beta   90.00
_cell.angle_gamma   90.00
#
_symmetry.space_group_name_H-M   'P 1'
#
loop_
_entity.id
_entity.type
_entity.pdbx_description
1 polymer ?
#
loop_
_entity_poly.entity_id
_entity_poly.type
_entity_poly.pdbx_seq_one_letter_code
_entity_poly.pdbx_strand_id
1 'polypeptide(L)' 'MSEPSVLVPPAPTELSDSELAELGITRVAAEFFEVGPYRYSKLVDAIAQVQRQHRTASVG' A
#
# COMPACT_ATOMS: atom_id res chain seq x y z
N MET A 1 22.15 -5.15 -30.01
CA MET A 1 20.77 -5.02 -29.50
C MET A 1 20.82 -4.02 -28.36
N SER A 2 20.20 -2.86 -28.51
CA SER A 2 20.20 -1.80 -27.49
C SER A 2 19.09 -2.10 -26.49
N GLU A 3 19.44 -2.27 -25.22
CA GLU A 3 18.45 -2.38 -24.14
C GLU A 3 17.67 -1.06 -24.02
N PRO A 4 16.33 -1.09 -23.91
CA PRO A 4 15.56 0.09 -23.55
C PRO A 4 15.86 0.43 -22.10
N SER A 5 16.44 1.61 -21.85
CA SER A 5 16.56 2.15 -20.49
C SER A 5 15.17 2.35 -19.90
N VAL A 6 14.72 1.36 -19.13
CA VAL A 6 13.53 1.50 -18.27
C VAL A 6 13.90 2.54 -17.23
N LEU A 7 13.31 3.74 -17.35
CA LEU A 7 13.37 4.77 -16.34
C LEU A 7 12.61 4.25 -15.11
N VAL A 8 13.30 3.52 -14.23
CA VAL A 8 12.73 3.13 -12.94
C VAL A 8 12.49 4.43 -12.19
N PRO A 9 11.23 4.78 -11.86
CA PRO A 9 10.98 5.96 -11.03
C PRO A 9 11.80 5.79 -9.76
N PRO A 10 12.50 6.84 -9.29
CA PRO A 10 13.24 6.75 -8.04
C PRO A 10 12.29 6.21 -6.98
N ALA A 11 12.76 5.21 -6.23
CA ALA A 11 12.00 4.69 -5.10
C ALA A 11 11.58 5.89 -4.23
N PRO A 12 10.34 5.92 -3.73
CA PRO A 12 9.88 7.02 -2.90
C PRO A 12 10.89 7.23 -1.78
N THR A 13 11.52 8.41 -1.74
CA THR A 13 12.43 8.78 -0.66
C THR A 13 11.68 8.64 0.65
N GLU A 14 12.15 7.79 1.55
CA GLU A 14 11.59 7.65 2.89
C GLU A 14 11.90 8.94 3.68
N LEU A 15 10.99 9.92 3.59
CA LEU A 15 11.06 11.16 4.36
C LEU A 15 10.64 10.89 5.81
N SER A 16 11.39 11.48 6.74
CA SER A 16 11.05 11.47 8.17
C SER A 16 9.78 12.27 8.46
N ASP A 17 9.14 12.01 9.60
CA ASP A 17 7.93 12.73 10.02
C ASP A 17 8.12 14.26 10.08
N SER A 18 9.32 14.72 10.44
CA SER A 18 9.67 16.14 10.48
C SER A 18 9.73 16.77 9.10
N GLU A 19 10.34 16.10 8.12
CA GLU A 19 10.41 16.58 6.73
C GLU A 19 9.04 16.58 6.07
N LEU A 20 8.20 15.59 6.36
CA LEU A 20 6.81 15.55 5.90
C LEU A 20 6.02 16.75 6.42
N ALA A 21 6.21 17.12 7.69
CA ALA A 21 5.54 18.27 8.30
C ALA A 21 5.96 19.61 7.66
N GLU A 22 7.25 19.78 7.33
CA GLU A 22 7.76 20.98 6.64
C GLU A 22 7.15 21.13 5.23
N LEU A 23 6.83 20.02 4.58
CA LEU A 23 6.14 20.00 3.28
C LEU A 23 4.63 20.18 3.39
N GLY A 24 4.09 20.37 4.60
CA GLY A 24 2.63 20.43 4.86
C GLY A 24 1.92 19.08 4.70
N ILE A 25 2.67 17.98 4.62
CA ILE A 25 2.15 16.63 4.47
C ILE A 25 1.87 16.07 5.86
N THR A 26 0.58 15.88 6.16
CA THR A 26 0.16 15.24 7.42
C THR A 26 -0.09 13.76 7.18
N ARG A 27 0.54 12.90 7.98
CA ARG A 27 0.21 11.46 7.98
C ARG A 27 -1.20 11.28 8.51
N VAL A 28 -2.10 10.84 7.65
CA VAL A 28 -3.42 10.39 8.08
C VAL A 28 -3.24 8.97 8.61
N ALA A 29 -3.34 8.78 9.92
CA ALA A 29 -3.46 7.45 10.48
C ALA A 29 -4.76 6.85 9.92
N ALA A 30 -4.64 5.92 8.98
CA ALA A 30 -5.78 5.08 8.64
C ALA A 30 -6.04 4.22 9.88
N GLU A 31 -6.93 4.68 10.77
CA GLU A 31 -7.36 3.93 11.96
C GLU A 31 -7.87 2.53 11.60
N PHE A 32 -8.24 2.34 10.33
CA PHE A 32 -8.77 1.11 9.81
C PHE A 32 -8.38 0.86 8.35
N PHE A 33 -8.32 -0.42 7.99
CA PHE A 33 -8.08 -0.94 6.65
C PHE A 33 -9.39 -1.45 6.06
N GLU A 34 -9.68 -1.12 4.81
CA GLU A 34 -10.92 -1.52 4.14
C GLU A 34 -10.63 -2.57 3.07
N VAL A 35 -11.43 -3.65 3.06
CA VAL A 35 -11.39 -4.71 2.04
C VAL A 35 -12.82 -5.01 1.59
N GLY A 36 -13.21 -4.42 0.47
CA GLY A 36 -14.60 -4.48 -0.01
C GLY A 36 -15.57 -3.87 1.01
N PRO A 37 -16.62 -4.58 1.46
CA PRO A 37 -17.57 -4.05 2.45
C PRO A 37 -17.09 -4.19 3.90
N TYR A 38 -15.87 -4.70 4.14
CA TYR A 38 -15.36 -5.00 5.47
C TYR A 38 -14.26 -4.03 5.90
N ARG A 39 -14.23 -3.72 7.20
CA ARG A 39 -13.28 -2.80 7.84
C ARG A 39 -12.51 -3.54 8.94
N TYR A 40 -11.20 -3.36 8.98
CA TYR A 40 -10.26 -4.06 9.86
C TYR A 40 -9.42 -3.08 10.65
N SER A 41 -9.22 -3.31 11.95
CA SER A 41 -8.33 -2.49 12.79
C SER A 41 -6.85 -2.90 12.67
N LYS A 42 -6.56 -4.04 12.02
CA LYS A 42 -5.21 -4.56 11.84
C LYS A 42 -4.94 -4.86 10.37
N LEU A 43 -3.76 -4.45 9.90
CA LEU A 43 -3.32 -4.69 8.52
C LEU A 43 -3.25 -6.19 8.19
N VAL A 44 -2.79 -7.01 9.13
CA VAL A 44 -2.66 -8.46 8.94
C VAL A 44 -3.99 -9.14 8.61
N ASP A 45 -5.09 -8.70 9.23
CA ASP A 45 -6.42 -9.27 9.00
C ASP A 45 -6.96 -8.85 7.63
N ALA A 46 -6.73 -7.60 7.22
CA ALA A 46 -7.07 -7.11 5.89
C ALA A 46 -6.30 -7.90 4.80
N ILE A 47 -5.00 -8.12 4.99
CA ILE A 47 -4.17 -8.91 4.06
C ILE A 47 -4.70 -10.35 3.96
N ALA A 48 -5.02 -10.99 5.09
CA ALA A 48 -5.56 -12.34 5.11
C ALA A 48 -6.88 -12.44 4.33
N GLN A 49 -7.75 -11.42 4.40
CA GLN A 49 -8.99 -11.39 3.64
C GLN A 49 -8.75 -11.30 2.13
N VAL A 50 -7.83 -10.43 1.69
CA VAL A 50 -7.45 -10.31 0.27
C VAL A 50 -6.88 -11.62 -0.26
N GLN A 51 -5.98 -12.27 0.50
CA GLN A 51 -5.41 -13.56 0.11
C GLN A 51 -6.47 -14.66 -0.04
N ARG A 52 -7.49 -14.68 0.84
CA ARG A 52 -8.62 -15.61 0.72
C ARG A 52 -9.44 -15.34 -0.54
N GLN A 53 -9.75 -14.08 -0.83
CA GLN A 53 -10.48 -13.71 -2.04
C GLN A 53 -9.74 -14.13 -3.32
N HIS A 54 -8.43 -13.87 -3.38
CA HIS A 54 -7.59 -14.30 -4.52
C HIS A 54 -7.56 -15.83 -4.66
N ARG A 55 -7.46 -16.58 -3.56
CA ARG A 55 -7.49 -18.05 -3.61
C ARG A 55 -8.82 -18.56 -4.14
N THR A 56 -9.94 -18.01 -3.70
CA THR A 56 -11.27 -18.40 -4.18
C THR A 56 -11.47 -18.01 -5.64
N ALA A 57 -10.97 -16.85 -6.07
CA ALA A 57 -11.07 -16.39 -7.45
C ALA A 57 -10.17 -17.15 -8.43
N SER A 58 -9.06 -17.73 -7.97
CA SER A 58 -8.13 -18.51 -8.80
C SER A 58 -8.55 -19.96 -8.99
N VAL A 59 -9.60 -20.40 -8.30
CA VAL A 59 -10.15 -21.78 -8.35
C VAL A 59 -11.51 -21.80 -9.10
N GLY A 60 -11.97 -20.64 -9.58
CA GLY A 60 -13.20 -20.49 -10.35
C GLY A 60 -12.97 -20.43 -11.85
#